data_AF-A0A3M2SUV8-F1
#
_entry.id   AF-A0A3M2SUV8-F1
#
_cell.length_a   1.000
_cell.length_b   1.000
_cell.length_c   1.000
_cell.angle_alpha   90.00
_cell.angle_beta   90.00
_cell.angle_gamma   90.00
#
_symmetry.space_group_name_H-M   'P 1'
#
loop_
_entity.id
_entity.type
_entity.pdbx_description
1 polymer ?
#
loop_
_entity_poly.entity_id
_entity_poly.type
_entity_poly.pdbx_seq_one_letter_code
_entity_poly.pdbx_strand_id
1 'polypeptide(L)'
;AEGVQQAFQLDSLRASHPIEVPVRNALEVDQIFDHISYLKGSSVIRMLSGYLGRETFLRGVADYLRTHSYDQHSPDRFLSSGDAKPEEDQTTWWIPLGMTGDSNAADVNTRALVTKEDTIRGVGEDSFYKINKDLSGFYRTNYPTGRLAALGQSLDRLSTEDKIGLIGDAAALAVSGEGTTAALLALLEGFKGEQNYLVWSQIASSVANLRSVFVQNEAVSAALKKFAIELAAPAADKIGWEFKPDEDYLTAQLRKLLIATVGHAGHERQVSVSVRYCWYIQLTGVSTIAEAKRRFELWQTGKDKSAVHTNLRSAIFGIVISEGGQKEYDSVKEEYISTDSVDGKEICLAALGRTKDAALVKDYLDFAFSDKVAIQDVHSSALSLAANSKVRHLLWEYMKNNWSTVEGRLSANNVVFERFVRMGLSKFADHKSGEDIASFFQDKDTSAYDRALVIVSDTIRTNARYKERDEKLVLEWLQAHGYA
;
A
#
# COMPACT_ATOMS: atom_id res chain seq x y z
N ALA A 1 -7.04 1.78 11.69
CA ALA A 1 -6.34 2.79 10.85
C ALA A 1 -6.01 2.23 9.47
N GLU A 2 -5.33 1.08 9.36
CA GLU A 2 -4.99 0.44 8.07
C GLU A 2 -6.21 0.13 7.19
N GLY A 3 -7.27 -0.46 7.75
CA GLY A 3 -8.52 -0.69 7.03
C GLY A 3 -9.18 0.59 6.50
N VAL A 4 -9.05 1.73 7.22
CA VAL A 4 -9.59 3.03 6.79
C VAL A 4 -8.86 3.52 5.53
N GLN A 5 -7.53 3.38 5.49
CA GLN A 5 -6.74 3.81 4.33
C GLN A 5 -7.02 2.94 3.10
N GLN A 6 -7.19 1.63 3.28
CA GLN A 6 -7.61 0.73 2.21
C GLN A 6 -9.03 1.04 1.72
N ALA A 7 -9.95 1.36 2.64
CA ALA A 7 -11.30 1.82 2.30
C ALA A 7 -11.24 3.09 1.44
N PHE A 8 -10.47 4.11 1.86
CA PHE A 8 -10.33 5.33 1.08
C PHE A 8 -9.72 5.08 -0.31
N GLN A 9 -8.72 4.20 -0.44
CA GLN A 9 -8.13 3.88 -1.74
C GLN A 9 -9.18 3.38 -2.73
N LEU A 10 -10.06 2.49 -2.29
CA LEU A 10 -11.11 1.92 -3.14
C LEU A 10 -12.31 2.84 -3.29
N ASP A 11 -12.71 3.54 -2.23
CA ASP A 11 -13.87 4.46 -2.23
C ASP A 11 -13.67 5.65 -3.15
N SER A 12 -12.40 6.05 -3.29
CA SER A 12 -12.03 7.16 -4.13
C SER A 12 -12.06 6.82 -5.63
N LEU A 13 -11.95 5.55 -6.04
CA LEU A 13 -12.04 5.20 -7.47
C LEU A 13 -13.43 5.56 -8.03
N ARG A 14 -13.53 5.97 -9.30
CA ARG A 14 -14.82 6.27 -9.96
C ARG A 14 -15.71 5.02 -10.05
N ALA A 15 -15.07 3.85 -10.22
CA ALA A 15 -15.68 2.52 -10.12
C ALA A 15 -16.24 2.11 -8.74
N SER A 16 -16.06 2.92 -7.70
CA SER A 16 -16.60 2.60 -6.37
C SER A 16 -18.12 2.73 -6.29
N HIS A 17 -18.70 2.42 -5.13
CA HIS A 17 -20.13 2.49 -4.85
C HIS A 17 -20.42 2.96 -3.41
N PRO A 18 -21.66 3.39 -3.09
CA PRO A 18 -22.07 3.66 -1.71
C PRO A 18 -21.99 2.38 -0.85
N ILE A 19 -21.91 2.50 0.49
CA ILE A 19 -21.85 1.31 1.38
C ILE A 19 -23.04 0.36 1.15
N GLU A 20 -24.18 0.92 0.79
CA GLU A 20 -25.37 0.16 0.46
C GLU A 20 -25.66 0.32 -1.04
N VAL A 21 -25.84 -0.80 -1.73
CA VAL A 21 -26.06 -0.85 -3.18
C VAL A 21 -27.32 -1.66 -3.43
N PRO A 22 -28.25 -1.19 -4.29
CA PRO A 22 -29.41 -1.98 -4.65
C PRO A 22 -28.98 -3.21 -5.45
N VAL A 23 -29.09 -4.38 -4.83
CA VAL A 23 -28.78 -5.68 -5.46
C VAL A 23 -30.00 -6.16 -6.22
N ARG A 24 -29.88 -6.27 -7.55
CA ARG A 24 -31.01 -6.60 -8.43
C ARG A 24 -31.10 -8.08 -8.76
N ASN A 25 -29.99 -8.82 -8.61
CA ASN A 25 -29.93 -10.25 -8.86
C ASN A 25 -28.87 -10.92 -7.96
N ALA A 26 -28.90 -12.25 -7.89
CA ALA A 26 -28.04 -13.03 -6.99
C ALA A 26 -26.54 -12.95 -7.32
N LEU A 27 -26.16 -12.62 -8.56
CA LEU A 27 -24.76 -12.50 -8.98
C LEU A 27 -24.11 -11.20 -8.48
N GLU A 28 -24.91 -10.16 -8.23
CA GLU A 28 -24.45 -8.89 -7.65
C GLU A 28 -24.22 -8.97 -6.12
N VAL A 29 -24.78 -9.99 -5.45
CA VAL A 29 -24.63 -10.20 -3.99
C VAL A 29 -23.16 -10.41 -3.62
N ASP A 30 -22.43 -11.22 -4.38
CA ASP A 30 -21.01 -11.49 -4.11
C ASP A 30 -20.14 -10.24 -4.37
N GLN A 31 -20.60 -9.32 -5.21
CA GLN A 31 -19.90 -8.07 -5.51
C GLN A 31 -20.05 -7.01 -4.40
N ILE A 32 -21.05 -7.10 -3.54
CA ILE A 32 -21.22 -6.19 -2.39
C ILE A 32 -20.48 -6.66 -1.13
N PHE A 33 -20.00 -7.90 -1.06
CA PHE A 33 -19.10 -8.38 -0.01
C PHE A 33 -17.66 -7.90 -0.23
N ASP A 34 -17.49 -6.59 -0.35
CA ASP A 34 -16.24 -5.97 -0.75
C ASP A 34 -15.64 -5.09 0.34
N HIS A 35 -14.47 -4.54 0.05
CA HIS A 35 -13.79 -3.67 1.00
C HIS A 35 -14.55 -2.37 1.30
N ILE A 36 -15.49 -1.91 0.46
CA ILE A 36 -16.33 -0.75 0.78
C ILE A 36 -17.29 -1.13 1.90
N SER A 37 -18.08 -2.19 1.73
CA SER A 37 -19.05 -2.63 2.75
C SER A 37 -18.40 -2.89 4.11
N TYR A 38 -17.25 -3.58 4.14
CA TYR A 38 -16.57 -3.90 5.40
C TYR A 38 -15.74 -2.74 5.95
N LEU A 39 -14.84 -2.17 5.13
CA LEU A 39 -13.83 -1.24 5.64
C LEU A 39 -14.38 0.19 5.71
N LYS A 40 -15.11 0.67 4.69
CA LYS A 40 -15.78 1.98 4.78
C LYS A 40 -16.91 1.93 5.80
N GLY A 41 -17.74 0.89 5.77
CA GLY A 41 -18.82 0.68 6.76
C GLY A 41 -18.33 0.74 8.21
N SER A 42 -17.31 -0.05 8.56
CA SER A 42 -16.73 -0.02 9.91
C SER A 42 -16.06 1.31 10.26
N SER A 43 -15.47 2.00 9.28
CA SER A 43 -14.85 3.32 9.48
C SER A 43 -15.89 4.40 9.81
N VAL A 44 -17.02 4.42 9.10
CA VAL A 44 -18.13 5.37 9.35
C VAL A 44 -18.78 5.09 10.70
N ILE A 45 -18.96 3.82 11.08
CA ILE A 45 -19.46 3.45 12.41
C ILE A 45 -18.50 3.93 13.51
N ARG A 46 -17.19 3.74 13.32
CA ARG A 46 -16.17 4.22 14.25
C ARG A 46 -16.17 5.74 14.36
N MET A 47 -16.38 6.47 13.24
CA MET A 47 -16.53 7.93 13.23
C MET A 47 -17.70 8.38 14.10
N LEU A 48 -18.87 7.76 13.93
CA LEU A 48 -20.06 8.07 14.72
C LEU A 48 -19.84 7.78 16.21
N SER A 49 -19.21 6.64 16.55
CA SER A 49 -18.87 6.30 17.94
C SER A 49 -17.84 7.26 18.55
N GLY A 50 -16.88 7.75 17.77
CA GLY A 50 -15.89 8.72 18.22
C GLY A 50 -16.53 10.07 18.52
N TYR A 51 -17.46 10.51 17.69
CA TYR A 51 -18.19 11.77 17.87
C TYR A 51 -19.16 11.74 19.06
N LEU A 52 -19.99 10.71 19.18
CA LEU A 52 -21.01 10.61 20.24
C LEU A 52 -20.44 10.23 21.61
N GLY A 53 -19.22 9.68 21.63
CA GLY A 53 -18.68 8.98 22.79
C GLY A 53 -19.18 7.53 22.86
N ARG A 54 -18.30 6.62 23.29
CA ARG A 54 -18.53 5.16 23.24
C ARG A 54 -19.78 4.72 24.01
N GLU A 55 -20.04 5.28 25.18
CA GLU A 55 -21.20 4.90 26.01
C GLU A 55 -22.54 5.28 25.34
N THR A 56 -22.63 6.52 24.84
CA THR A 56 -23.80 7.02 24.11
C THR A 56 -24.05 6.20 22.86
N PHE A 57 -22.99 5.90 22.10
CA PHE A 57 -23.08 5.08 20.90
C PHE A 57 -23.60 3.67 21.20
N LEU A 58 -23.03 2.98 22.18
CA LEU A 58 -23.47 1.62 22.53
C LEU A 58 -24.91 1.57 23.04
N ARG A 59 -25.35 2.60 23.77
CA ARG A 59 -26.76 2.74 24.18
C ARG A 59 -27.67 2.90 22.96
N GLY A 60 -27.28 3.77 22.02
CA GLY A 60 -28.00 3.96 20.76
C GLY A 60 -28.06 2.70 19.90
N VAL A 61 -26.99 1.90 19.82
CA VAL A 61 -26.99 0.60 19.14
C VAL A 61 -27.95 -0.38 19.81
N ALA A 62 -27.94 -0.46 21.15
CA ALA A 62 -28.86 -1.33 21.88
C ALA A 62 -30.32 -0.92 21.69
N ASP A 63 -30.61 0.38 21.65
CA ASP A 63 -31.94 0.91 21.35
C ASP A 63 -32.32 0.66 19.89
N TYR A 64 -31.41 0.90 18.94
CA TYR A 64 -31.61 0.64 17.52
C TYR A 64 -31.94 -0.83 17.25
N LEU A 65 -31.16 -1.77 17.80
CA LEU A 65 -31.40 -3.22 17.65
C LEU A 65 -32.73 -3.66 18.28
N ARG A 66 -33.20 -2.99 19.34
CA ARG A 66 -34.52 -3.23 19.95
C ARG A 66 -35.66 -2.66 19.12
N THR A 67 -35.43 -1.53 18.44
CA THR A 67 -36.47 -0.73 17.76
C THR A 67 -36.61 -1.09 16.28
N HIS A 68 -35.51 -1.50 15.65
CA HIS A 68 -35.39 -1.76 14.21
C HIS A 68 -35.05 -3.23 13.96
N SER A 69 -35.65 -4.14 14.71
CA SER A 69 -35.91 -5.45 14.15
C SER A 69 -36.67 -5.22 12.83
N TYR A 70 -36.01 -5.46 11.70
CA TYR A 70 -36.57 -5.57 10.33
C TYR A 70 -36.59 -4.36 9.35
N ASP A 71 -35.74 -3.32 9.40
CA ASP A 71 -35.68 -2.30 8.29
C ASP A 71 -34.33 -1.53 8.09
N GLN A 72 -34.10 -0.93 6.90
CA GLN A 72 -32.83 -0.31 6.41
C GLN A 72 -32.98 1.05 5.65
N HIS A 73 -31.93 1.93 5.66
CA HIS A 73 -31.81 3.23 4.92
C HIS A 73 -30.33 3.70 4.68
N SER A 74 -30.12 4.65 3.72
CA SER A 74 -28.84 4.91 2.99
C SER A 74 -28.37 6.40 2.74
N PRO A 75 -27.02 6.68 2.61
CA PRO A 75 -26.44 7.92 1.95
C PRO A 75 -25.06 7.83 1.16
N ASP A 76 -24.56 8.96 0.53
CA ASP A 76 -23.55 9.13 -0.61
C ASP A 76 -22.13 9.82 -0.37
N ARG A 77 -21.32 10.20 -1.43
CA ARG A 77 -19.84 9.90 -1.73
C ARG A 77 -18.76 10.97 -2.26
N PHE A 78 -17.43 10.67 -2.18
CA PHE A 78 -16.19 11.35 -2.72
C PHE A 78 -15.37 10.58 -3.84
N LEU A 79 -14.40 11.21 -4.58
CA LEU A 79 -13.58 10.65 -5.72
C LEU A 79 -12.04 10.99 -5.71
N SER A 80 -11.12 10.09 -6.10
CA SER A 80 -9.63 10.22 -6.13
C SER A 80 -9.01 10.67 -7.44
N SER A 81 -9.74 10.62 -8.54
CA SER A 81 -9.18 10.90 -9.87
C SER A 81 -8.78 12.37 -10.07
N GLY A 82 -9.07 13.24 -9.09
CA GLY A 82 -8.75 14.68 -9.13
C GLY A 82 -9.46 15.44 -10.26
N ASP A 83 -10.38 14.78 -10.95
CA ASP A 83 -11.10 15.28 -12.14
C ASP A 83 -12.60 15.33 -11.93
N ALA A 84 -13.04 15.51 -10.67
CA ALA A 84 -14.45 15.66 -10.34
C ALA A 84 -15.03 16.85 -11.11
N LYS A 85 -16.12 16.60 -11.85
CA LYS A 85 -16.82 17.68 -12.55
C LYS A 85 -17.69 18.47 -11.56
N PRO A 86 -18.03 19.75 -11.84
CA PRO A 86 -18.89 20.54 -10.97
C PRO A 86 -20.25 19.88 -10.66
N GLU A 87 -20.81 19.12 -11.60
CA GLU A 87 -22.04 18.35 -11.40
C GLU A 87 -21.88 17.15 -10.44
N GLU A 88 -20.66 16.68 -10.20
CA GLU A 88 -20.33 15.56 -9.31
C GLU A 88 -20.02 16.02 -7.87
N ASP A 89 -19.82 17.33 -7.66
CA ASP A 89 -19.56 17.98 -6.37
C ASP A 89 -20.77 18.83 -5.94
N GLN A 90 -21.95 18.22 -5.81
CA GLN A 90 -23.13 18.91 -5.23
C GLN A 90 -23.46 18.44 -3.80
N THR A 91 -22.90 17.31 -3.38
CA THR A 91 -23.20 16.70 -2.09
C THR A 91 -22.53 17.49 -0.96
N THR A 92 -23.30 17.77 0.10
CA THR A 92 -22.77 18.34 1.34
C THR A 92 -22.88 17.29 2.43
N TRP A 93 -21.77 17.01 3.11
CA TRP A 93 -21.75 16.10 4.26
C TRP A 93 -21.77 16.87 5.56
N TRP A 94 -22.37 16.26 6.57
CA TRP A 94 -22.12 16.61 7.96
C TRP A 94 -20.80 15.95 8.38
N ILE A 95 -19.74 16.75 8.61
CA ILE A 95 -18.38 16.25 8.84
C ILE A 95 -17.88 16.64 10.23
N PRO A 96 -17.74 15.71 11.19
CA PRO A 96 -17.15 16.02 12.49
C PRO A 96 -15.63 16.25 12.36
N LEU A 97 -15.17 17.49 12.61
CA LEU A 97 -13.80 17.92 12.27
C LEU A 97 -12.70 17.38 13.21
N GLY A 98 -13.01 17.13 14.49
CA GLY A 98 -12.07 16.56 15.47
C GLY A 98 -10.68 17.21 15.46
N MET A 99 -10.55 18.48 15.86
CA MET A 99 -9.30 19.23 15.77
C MET A 99 -8.50 19.28 17.09
N THR A 100 -7.20 19.00 17.06
CA THR A 100 -6.28 19.14 18.20
C THR A 100 -5.26 20.27 17.95
N GLY A 101 -4.84 21.02 18.98
CA GLY A 101 -3.90 22.16 18.80
C GLY A 101 -3.58 22.98 20.07
N ASP A 102 -2.65 23.94 19.94
CA ASP A 102 -2.11 24.77 21.05
C ASP A 102 -3.06 25.86 21.58
N SER A 103 -4.09 26.23 20.81
CA SER A 103 -4.98 27.36 21.09
C SER A 103 -6.43 26.89 21.03
N ASN A 104 -7.24 27.14 22.07
CA ASN A 104 -8.69 26.84 22.22
C ASN A 104 -9.24 25.62 21.43
N ALA A 105 -8.42 24.59 21.19
CA ALA A 105 -8.78 23.43 20.36
C ALA A 105 -9.83 22.56 21.05
N ALA A 106 -9.98 22.74 22.38
CA ALA A 106 -11.03 22.10 23.17
C ALA A 106 -12.45 22.48 22.69
N ASP A 107 -12.72 23.75 22.31
CA ASP A 107 -14.04 24.18 21.81
C ASP A 107 -14.28 23.81 20.33
N VAL A 108 -13.22 23.50 19.58
CA VAL A 108 -13.30 23.10 18.15
C VAL A 108 -13.38 21.59 17.96
N ASN A 109 -13.00 20.80 18.98
CA ASN A 109 -13.02 19.33 18.94
C ASN A 109 -14.39 18.72 18.64
N THR A 110 -15.49 19.43 18.92
CA THR A 110 -16.88 18.94 18.71
C THR A 110 -17.58 19.60 17.52
N ARG A 111 -16.91 20.48 16.78
CA ARG A 111 -17.51 21.20 15.64
C ARG A 111 -17.66 20.26 14.43
N ALA A 112 -18.85 20.26 13.85
CA ALA A 112 -19.09 19.63 12.55
C ALA A 112 -19.18 20.69 11.46
N LEU A 113 -18.56 20.43 10.32
CA LEU A 113 -18.77 21.19 9.09
C LEU A 113 -20.10 20.74 8.48
N VAL A 114 -21.01 21.68 8.27
CA VAL A 114 -22.36 21.44 7.72
C VAL A 114 -22.65 22.23 6.44
N THR A 115 -21.65 23.00 6.00
CA THR A 115 -21.63 23.85 4.81
C THR A 115 -20.39 23.51 3.99
N LYS A 116 -20.33 23.90 2.72
CA LYS A 116 -19.16 23.65 1.86
C LYS A 116 -17.88 24.32 2.36
N GLU A 117 -18.01 25.45 3.04
CA GLU A 117 -16.91 26.22 3.59
C GLU A 117 -17.26 26.74 4.99
N ASP A 118 -16.23 26.93 5.81
CA ASP A 118 -16.32 27.52 7.14
C ASP A 118 -14.94 28.12 7.51
N THR A 119 -14.91 29.05 8.44
CA THR A 119 -13.67 29.69 8.92
C THR A 119 -13.50 29.47 10.41
N ILE A 120 -12.39 28.83 10.79
CA ILE A 120 -11.99 28.66 12.19
C ILE A 120 -11.02 29.79 12.55
N ARG A 121 -11.43 30.65 13.49
CA ARG A 121 -10.60 31.76 13.99
C ARG A 121 -9.79 31.32 15.20
N GLY A 122 -8.68 32.03 15.46
CA GLY A 122 -7.86 31.80 16.66
C GLY A 122 -6.82 30.69 16.54
N VAL A 123 -6.62 30.14 15.33
CA VAL A 123 -5.49 29.26 15.01
C VAL A 123 -4.37 30.13 14.45
N GLY A 124 -3.33 30.39 15.25
CA GLY A 124 -2.18 31.18 14.81
C GLY A 124 -1.40 30.51 13.67
N GLU A 125 -0.74 31.30 12.81
CA GLU A 125 0.10 30.75 11.74
C GLU A 125 1.22 29.86 12.28
N ASP A 126 1.75 30.15 13.46
CA ASP A 126 2.81 29.32 14.09
C ASP A 126 2.26 28.29 15.10
N SER A 127 0.94 28.22 15.31
CA SER A 127 0.38 27.28 16.29
C SER A 127 0.29 25.87 15.72
N PHE A 128 0.53 24.87 16.57
CA PHE A 128 0.27 23.48 16.17
C PHE A 128 -1.23 23.26 16.09
N TYR A 129 -1.69 22.70 14.98
CA TYR A 129 -3.02 22.12 14.86
C TYR A 129 -3.04 20.95 13.88
N LYS A 130 -3.95 20.00 14.13
CA LYS A 130 -4.23 18.84 13.29
C LYS A 130 -5.74 18.58 13.29
N ILE A 131 -6.33 18.50 12.10
CA ILE A 131 -7.75 18.15 11.86
C ILE A 131 -7.85 16.63 11.72
N ASN A 132 -9.00 16.03 12.04
CA ASN A 132 -9.20 14.59 12.06
C ASN A 132 -8.28 13.86 13.04
N LYS A 133 -8.30 14.31 14.29
CA LYS A 133 -7.57 13.72 15.41
C LYS A 133 -7.86 12.22 15.49
N ASP A 134 -6.80 11.44 15.63
CA ASP A 134 -6.81 9.98 15.76
C ASP A 134 -7.44 9.24 14.56
N LEU A 135 -7.49 9.91 13.39
CA LEU A 135 -8.12 9.40 12.17
C LEU A 135 -9.53 8.84 12.47
N SER A 136 -10.30 9.64 13.22
CA SER A 136 -11.63 9.27 13.70
C SER A 136 -12.70 9.52 12.64
N GLY A 137 -12.52 10.54 11.79
CA GLY A 137 -13.40 10.88 10.68
C GLY A 137 -13.10 10.15 9.37
N PHE A 138 -14.16 9.80 8.63
CA PHE A 138 -14.07 9.26 7.27
C PHE A 138 -13.96 10.39 6.23
N TYR A 139 -12.87 11.14 6.30
CA TYR A 139 -12.49 12.15 5.31
C TYR A 139 -10.98 12.35 5.34
N ARG A 140 -10.44 12.89 4.25
CA ARG A 140 -9.01 13.23 4.13
C ARG A 140 -8.78 14.70 4.46
N THR A 141 -7.60 15.01 4.98
CA THR A 141 -7.19 16.36 5.34
C THR A 141 -6.06 16.84 4.43
N ASN A 142 -6.31 17.93 3.71
CA ASN A 142 -5.28 18.61 2.91
C ASN A 142 -4.77 19.85 3.66
N TYR A 143 -3.46 19.91 3.88
CA TYR A 143 -2.81 21.02 4.57
C TYR A 143 -1.93 21.80 3.59
N PRO A 144 -1.79 23.13 3.76
CA PRO A 144 -0.77 23.90 3.06
C PRO A 144 0.62 23.27 3.25
N THR A 145 1.46 23.30 2.21
CA THR A 145 2.78 22.62 2.20
C THR A 145 3.64 22.92 3.43
N GLY A 146 3.71 24.20 3.86
CA GLY A 146 4.46 24.59 5.06
C GLY A 146 3.93 23.96 6.35
N ARG A 147 2.60 23.80 6.48
CA ARG A 147 1.97 23.13 7.63
C ARG A 147 2.26 21.64 7.64
N LEU A 148 2.16 20.99 6.47
CA LEU A 148 2.43 19.56 6.36
C LEU A 148 3.88 19.24 6.76
N ALA A 149 4.83 20.07 6.32
CA ALA A 149 6.23 19.97 6.73
C ALA A 149 6.42 20.18 8.25
N ALA A 150 5.77 21.19 8.83
CA ALA A 150 5.82 21.44 10.27
C ALA A 150 5.25 20.28 11.12
N LEU A 151 4.16 19.65 10.64
CA LEU A 151 3.61 18.43 11.25
C LEU A 151 4.61 17.26 11.20
N GLY A 152 5.34 17.12 10.09
CA GLY A 152 6.43 16.15 9.95
C GLY A 152 7.60 16.36 10.91
N GLN A 153 7.76 17.56 11.47
CA GLN A 153 8.77 17.89 12.49
C GLN A 153 8.25 17.77 13.92
N SER A 154 6.93 17.66 14.12
CA SER A 154 6.27 17.65 15.43
C SER A 154 5.64 16.28 15.75
N LEU A 155 6.31 15.19 15.33
CA LEU A 155 5.77 13.83 15.41
C LEU A 155 5.52 13.33 16.84
N ASP A 156 6.21 13.90 17.83
CA ASP A 156 6.03 13.64 19.26
C ASP A 156 4.67 14.13 19.78
N ARG A 157 4.04 15.06 19.07
CA ARG A 157 2.72 15.63 19.39
C ARG A 157 1.56 14.90 18.71
N LEU A 158 1.84 13.86 17.91
CA LEU A 158 0.86 13.11 17.12
C LEU A 158 0.70 11.68 17.65
N SER A 159 -0.55 11.20 17.70
CA SER A 159 -0.84 9.79 17.97
C SER A 159 -0.39 8.89 16.81
N THR A 160 -0.35 7.57 17.05
CA THR A 160 -0.08 6.59 15.99
C THR A 160 -1.09 6.70 14.86
N GLU A 161 -2.37 6.87 15.18
CA GLU A 161 -3.45 7.04 14.21
C GLU A 161 -3.32 8.34 13.43
N ASP A 162 -2.96 9.45 14.09
CA ASP A 162 -2.72 10.73 13.42
C ASP A 162 -1.58 10.63 12.39
N LYS A 163 -0.49 9.96 12.74
CA LYS A 163 0.65 9.72 11.85
C LYS A 163 0.23 8.89 10.62
N ILE A 164 -0.49 7.79 10.83
CA ILE A 164 -1.01 6.94 9.75
C ILE A 164 -1.95 7.74 8.83
N GLY A 165 -2.85 8.51 9.43
CA GLY A 165 -3.78 9.39 8.72
C GLY A 165 -3.06 10.42 7.86
N LEU A 166 -2.08 11.12 8.44
CA LEU A 166 -1.32 12.17 7.76
C LEU A 166 -0.53 11.63 6.55
N ILE A 167 0.15 10.50 6.70
CA ILE A 167 0.89 9.88 5.59
C ILE A 167 -0.08 9.40 4.51
N GLY A 168 -1.16 8.75 4.90
CA GLY A 168 -2.17 8.24 3.97
C GLY A 168 -2.86 9.35 3.17
N ASP A 169 -3.19 10.45 3.82
CA ASP A 169 -3.78 11.64 3.20
C ASP A 169 -2.79 12.31 2.24
N ALA A 170 -1.56 12.59 2.71
CA ALA A 170 -0.53 13.19 1.86
C ALA A 170 -0.23 12.33 0.63
N ALA A 171 -0.22 11.00 0.77
CA ALA A 171 -0.01 10.08 -0.34
C ALA A 171 -1.17 10.11 -1.36
N ALA A 172 -2.41 10.10 -0.89
CA ALA A 172 -3.58 10.16 -1.76
C ALA A 172 -3.73 11.53 -2.46
N LEU A 173 -3.43 12.62 -1.73
CA LEU A 173 -3.46 13.98 -2.26
C LEU A 173 -2.33 14.20 -3.29
N ALA A 174 -1.15 13.61 -3.07
CA ALA A 174 -0.10 13.60 -4.08
C ALA A 174 -0.53 12.86 -5.36
N VAL A 175 -1.21 11.73 -5.27
CA VAL A 175 -1.70 11.02 -6.47
C VAL A 175 -2.77 11.84 -7.21
N SER A 176 -3.78 12.35 -6.50
CA SER A 176 -4.87 13.14 -7.09
C SER A 176 -4.43 14.50 -7.65
N GLY A 177 -3.35 15.07 -7.12
CA GLY A 177 -2.83 16.39 -7.51
C GLY A 177 -3.33 17.56 -6.66
N GLU A 178 -4.14 17.27 -5.65
CA GLU A 178 -4.55 18.25 -4.63
C GLU A 178 -3.42 18.54 -3.63
N GLY A 179 -2.45 17.63 -3.52
CA GLY A 179 -1.17 17.81 -2.85
C GLY A 179 -0.02 17.56 -3.81
N THR A 180 1.22 17.70 -3.33
CA THR A 180 2.41 17.48 -4.16
C THR A 180 3.22 16.29 -3.67
N THR A 181 3.84 15.55 -4.59
CA THR A 181 4.74 14.46 -4.22
C THR A 181 5.95 14.96 -3.44
N ALA A 182 6.44 16.16 -3.73
CA ALA A 182 7.50 16.82 -2.97
C ALA A 182 7.11 17.01 -1.48
N ALA A 183 5.88 17.45 -1.20
CA ALA A 183 5.40 17.61 0.17
C ALA A 183 5.25 16.26 0.90
N LEU A 184 4.81 15.21 0.18
CA LEU A 184 4.80 13.85 0.73
C LEU A 184 6.21 13.37 1.07
N LEU A 185 7.18 13.53 0.17
CA LEU A 185 8.56 13.09 0.40
C LEU A 185 9.17 13.82 1.60
N ALA A 186 9.00 15.15 1.69
CA ALA A 186 9.45 15.95 2.83
C ALA A 186 8.78 15.53 4.15
N LEU A 187 7.48 15.20 4.13
CA LEU A 187 6.79 14.65 5.30
C LEU A 187 7.43 13.32 5.73
N LEU A 188 7.68 12.41 4.80
CA LEU A 188 8.23 11.09 5.07
C LEU A 188 9.66 11.15 5.65
N GLU A 189 10.48 12.13 5.26
CA GLU A 189 11.82 12.32 5.84
C GLU A 189 11.80 12.51 7.37
N GLY A 190 10.74 13.12 7.91
CA GLY A 190 10.56 13.30 9.34
C GLY A 190 10.44 11.99 10.13
N PHE A 191 10.07 10.89 9.47
CA PHE A 191 9.79 9.61 10.12
C PHE A 191 11.01 8.69 10.28
N LYS A 192 12.25 9.13 9.98
CA LYS A 192 13.48 8.33 10.16
C LYS A 192 13.62 7.73 11.57
N GLY A 193 13.07 8.39 12.60
CA GLY A 193 13.10 7.95 14.00
C GLY A 193 11.89 7.13 14.46
N GLU A 194 10.95 6.79 13.58
CA GLU A 194 9.72 6.07 13.93
C GLU A 194 10.00 4.63 14.36
N GLN A 195 9.20 4.12 15.31
CA GLN A 195 9.36 2.79 15.91
C GLN A 195 8.07 1.95 15.85
N ASN A 196 6.95 2.54 15.45
CA ASN A 196 5.68 1.83 15.37
C ASN A 196 5.52 1.11 14.02
N TYR A 197 5.26 -0.19 14.08
CA TYR A 197 5.02 -1.04 12.90
C TYR A 197 3.92 -0.51 11.97
N LEU A 198 2.79 -0.06 12.51
CA LEU A 198 1.65 0.36 11.71
C LEU A 198 1.94 1.65 10.94
N VAL A 199 2.68 2.57 11.56
CA VAL A 199 3.16 3.78 10.89
C VAL A 199 4.15 3.40 9.77
N TRP A 200 5.12 2.53 10.07
CA TRP A 200 6.06 2.03 9.05
C TRP A 200 5.36 1.28 7.90
N SER A 201 4.30 0.53 8.17
CA SER A 201 3.50 -0.15 7.13
C SER A 201 2.92 0.87 6.14
N GLN A 202 2.36 1.96 6.66
CA GLN A 202 1.83 3.05 5.84
C GLN A 202 2.95 3.78 5.06
N ILE A 203 4.11 4.04 5.68
CA ILE A 203 5.29 4.63 5.01
C ILE A 203 5.74 3.73 3.87
N ALA A 204 6.01 2.45 4.15
CA ALA A 204 6.53 1.49 3.19
C ALA A 204 5.57 1.32 2.00
N SER A 205 4.26 1.27 2.26
CA SER A 205 3.23 1.20 1.22
C SER A 205 3.23 2.45 0.33
N SER A 206 3.34 3.64 0.93
CA SER A 206 3.37 4.91 0.20
C SER A 206 4.63 5.02 -0.68
N VAL A 207 5.80 4.68 -0.13
CA VAL A 207 7.08 4.66 -0.87
C VAL A 207 7.08 3.60 -1.97
N ALA A 208 6.53 2.41 -1.71
CA ALA A 208 6.40 1.37 -2.73
C ALA A 208 5.50 1.81 -3.90
N ASN A 209 4.44 2.57 -3.62
CA ASN A 209 3.59 3.13 -4.66
C ASN A 209 4.34 4.12 -5.56
N LEU A 210 5.05 5.10 -4.96
CA LEU A 210 5.89 6.05 -5.71
C LEU A 210 6.89 5.32 -6.60
N ARG A 211 7.63 4.37 -6.00
CA ARG A 211 8.62 3.55 -6.74
C ARG A 211 7.99 2.74 -7.87
N SER A 212 6.74 2.31 -7.74
CA SER A 212 6.04 1.56 -8.78
C SER A 212 5.57 2.45 -9.93
N VAL A 213 5.10 3.67 -9.65
CA VAL A 213 4.58 4.61 -10.67
C VAL A 213 5.72 5.19 -11.50
N PHE A 214 6.79 5.68 -10.85
CA PHE A 214 7.90 6.38 -11.52
C PHE A 214 9.03 5.46 -12.00
N VAL A 215 8.79 4.15 -12.09
CA VAL A 215 9.86 3.17 -12.34
C VAL A 215 10.47 3.24 -13.75
N GLN A 216 9.71 3.75 -14.73
CA GLN A 216 10.14 3.83 -16.12
C GLN A 216 11.27 4.86 -16.34
N ASN A 217 11.34 5.89 -15.48
CA ASN A 217 12.42 6.85 -15.47
C ASN A 217 13.57 6.35 -14.59
N GLU A 218 14.69 5.97 -15.21
CA GLU A 218 15.80 5.32 -14.50
C GLU A 218 16.42 6.20 -13.41
N ALA A 219 16.54 7.51 -13.66
CA ALA A 219 17.09 8.46 -12.70
C ALA A 219 16.16 8.60 -11.46
N VAL A 220 14.85 8.78 -11.69
CA VAL A 220 13.87 8.85 -10.60
C VAL A 220 13.79 7.52 -9.84
N SER A 221 13.80 6.39 -10.55
CA SER A 221 13.80 5.05 -9.95
C SER A 221 15.02 4.81 -9.06
N ALA A 222 16.22 5.17 -9.51
CA ALA A 222 17.44 5.06 -8.72
C ALA A 222 17.40 5.98 -7.48
N ALA A 223 16.95 7.22 -7.66
CA ALA A 223 16.85 8.19 -6.57
C ALA A 223 15.80 7.82 -5.52
N LEU A 224 14.62 7.32 -5.93
CA LEU A 224 13.60 6.81 -4.99
C LEU A 224 14.04 5.54 -4.25
N LYS A 225 14.89 4.70 -4.87
CA LYS A 225 15.54 3.59 -4.15
C LYS A 225 16.49 4.13 -3.08
N LYS A 226 17.33 5.11 -3.41
CA LYS A 226 18.24 5.74 -2.46
C LYS A 226 17.46 6.40 -1.31
N PHE A 227 16.40 7.14 -1.62
CA PHE A 227 15.47 7.70 -0.62
C PHE A 227 14.92 6.63 0.32
N ALA A 228 14.40 5.53 -0.22
CA ALA A 228 13.85 4.43 0.58
C ALA A 228 14.90 3.80 1.51
N ILE A 229 16.15 3.65 1.03
CA ILE A 229 17.27 3.15 1.84
C ILE A 229 17.60 4.14 2.95
N GLU A 230 17.82 5.42 2.64
CA GLU A 230 18.20 6.42 3.65
C GLU A 230 17.09 6.69 4.68
N LEU A 231 15.83 6.45 4.31
CA LEU A 231 14.70 6.53 5.23
C LEU A 231 14.68 5.34 6.20
N ALA A 232 14.80 4.10 5.70
CA ALA A 232 14.52 2.89 6.47
C ALA A 232 15.76 2.16 7.03
N ALA A 233 16.94 2.33 6.43
CA ALA A 233 18.16 1.65 6.85
C ALA A 233 18.56 1.93 8.31
N PRO A 234 18.48 3.17 8.83
CA PRO A 234 18.78 3.43 10.25
C PRO A 234 17.90 2.62 11.21
N ALA A 235 16.62 2.48 10.89
CA ALA A 235 15.69 1.68 11.68
C ALA A 235 15.95 0.17 11.52
N ALA A 236 16.29 -0.28 10.30
CA ALA A 236 16.65 -1.68 10.02
C ALA A 236 17.94 -2.10 10.75
N ASP A 237 18.95 -1.24 10.78
CA ASP A 237 20.22 -1.49 11.48
C ASP A 237 20.02 -1.51 12.99
N LYS A 238 19.21 -0.58 13.52
CA LYS A 238 18.89 -0.52 14.95
C LYS A 238 18.13 -1.76 15.42
N ILE A 239 17.17 -2.23 14.63
CA ILE A 239 16.31 -3.36 15.01
C ILE A 239 17.02 -4.71 14.83
N GLY A 240 17.91 -4.81 13.84
CA GLY A 240 18.72 -5.99 13.59
C GLY A 240 17.95 -7.20 13.04
N TRP A 241 18.65 -8.33 12.97
CA TRP A 241 18.14 -9.58 12.38
C TRP A 241 17.74 -10.63 13.41
N GLU A 242 18.16 -10.45 14.67
CA GLU A 242 17.95 -11.42 15.73
C GLU A 242 16.63 -11.18 16.45
N PHE A 243 15.95 -12.27 16.80
CA PHE A 243 14.72 -12.26 17.59
C PHE A 243 15.05 -12.53 19.05
N LYS A 244 14.50 -11.71 19.96
CA LYS A 244 14.61 -11.96 21.39
C LYS A 244 13.49 -12.90 21.84
N PRO A 245 13.71 -13.77 22.86
CA PRO A 245 12.67 -14.68 23.35
C PRO A 245 11.37 -13.97 23.79
N ASP A 246 11.50 -12.76 24.34
CA ASP A 246 10.40 -12.00 24.93
C ASP A 246 9.95 -10.83 24.02
N GLU A 247 10.30 -10.89 22.72
CA GLU A 247 9.96 -9.86 21.76
C GLU A 247 8.47 -9.83 21.43
N ASP A 248 7.86 -8.65 21.45
CA ASP A 248 6.46 -8.51 21.10
C ASP A 248 6.23 -8.72 19.59
N TYR A 249 5.00 -9.12 19.26
CA TYR A 249 4.60 -9.44 17.90
C TYR A 249 4.84 -8.28 16.90
N LEU A 250 4.55 -7.03 17.28
CA LEU A 250 4.68 -5.89 16.37
C LEU A 250 6.14 -5.52 16.13
N THR A 251 7.01 -5.68 17.14
CA THR A 251 8.45 -5.56 16.95
C THR A 251 8.97 -6.60 15.95
N ALA A 252 8.51 -7.85 16.02
CA ALA A 252 8.86 -8.89 15.04
C ALA A 252 8.36 -8.53 13.62
N GLN A 253 7.14 -8.01 13.48
CA GLN A 253 6.60 -7.55 12.19
C GLN A 253 7.39 -6.35 11.64
N LEU A 254 7.80 -5.42 12.50
CA LEU A 254 8.64 -4.29 12.13
C LEU A 254 10.00 -4.74 11.59
N ARG A 255 10.63 -5.78 12.18
CA ARG A 255 11.87 -6.38 11.63
C ARG A 255 11.70 -6.72 10.17
N LYS A 256 10.68 -7.54 9.92
CA LYS A 256 10.39 -8.13 8.64
C LYS A 256 10.16 -7.03 7.61
N LEU A 257 9.35 -6.04 7.96
CA LEU A 257 9.02 -4.91 7.11
C LEU A 257 10.23 -4.06 6.76
N LEU A 258 11.05 -3.67 7.75
CA LEU A 258 12.22 -2.82 7.53
C LEU A 258 13.29 -3.54 6.69
N ILE A 259 13.59 -4.80 7.03
CA ILE A 259 14.54 -5.62 6.26
C ILE A 259 14.05 -5.80 4.82
N ALA A 260 12.77 -6.12 4.61
CA ALA A 260 12.20 -6.24 3.28
C ALA A 260 12.25 -4.91 2.51
N THR A 261 11.91 -3.79 3.15
CA THR A 261 11.90 -2.46 2.53
C THR A 261 13.29 -2.09 2.02
N VAL A 262 14.30 -2.20 2.87
CA VAL A 262 15.70 -1.86 2.57
C VAL A 262 16.30 -2.86 1.58
N GLY A 263 16.06 -4.15 1.76
CA GLY A 263 16.54 -5.20 0.87
C GLY A 263 15.97 -5.08 -0.55
N HIS A 264 14.65 -4.88 -0.69
CA HIS A 264 14.01 -4.67 -2.00
C HIS A 264 14.33 -3.31 -2.64
N ALA A 265 14.85 -2.35 -1.87
CA ALA A 265 15.37 -1.11 -2.43
C ALA A 265 16.78 -1.28 -3.03
N GLY A 266 17.46 -2.39 -2.75
CA GLY A 266 18.78 -2.67 -3.30
C GLY A 266 19.94 -2.28 -2.37
N HIS A 267 19.78 -2.38 -1.05
CA HIS A 267 20.82 -1.97 -0.10
C HIS A 267 22.07 -2.87 -0.14
N GLU A 268 22.95 -2.53 -1.08
CA GLU A 268 24.34 -2.96 -1.14
C GLU A 268 25.18 -2.11 -0.18
N ARG A 269 26.32 -2.65 0.29
CA ARG A 269 27.16 -2.01 1.32
C ARG A 269 27.49 -0.57 0.89
N GLN A 270 26.90 0.42 1.54
CA GLN A 270 27.24 1.81 1.28
C GLN A 270 28.58 2.12 1.93
N VAL A 271 29.60 2.41 1.11
CA VAL A 271 30.83 3.05 1.60
C VAL A 271 30.53 4.54 1.66
N SER A 272 30.02 5.01 2.78
CA SER A 272 29.87 6.45 3.03
C SER A 272 31.24 7.04 3.35
N VAL A 273 31.93 7.60 2.35
CA VAL A 273 33.11 8.44 2.58
C VAL A 273 32.61 9.84 2.95
N SER A 274 32.52 10.14 4.25
CA SER A 274 32.25 11.52 4.69
C SER A 274 33.53 12.35 4.51
N VAL A 275 33.62 13.12 3.42
CA VAL A 275 34.73 14.06 3.17
C VAL A 275 34.46 15.38 3.89
N ARG A 276 34.40 15.36 5.22
CA ARG A 276 34.58 16.56 6.06
C ARG A 276 35.26 16.16 7.37
N TYR A 277 36.58 16.37 7.43
CA TYR A 277 37.43 16.33 8.62
C TYR A 277 37.08 15.23 9.65
N CYS A 278 37.24 13.94 9.30
CA CYS A 278 37.37 12.89 10.31
C CYS A 278 38.17 11.71 9.76
N TRP A 279 39.29 11.40 10.42
CA TRP A 279 40.16 10.25 10.15
C TRP A 279 39.58 8.98 10.79
N TYR A 280 38.30 8.70 10.53
CA TYR A 280 37.60 7.49 10.95
C TYR A 280 36.65 7.07 9.83
N ILE A 281 37.01 6.00 9.09
CA ILE A 281 36.06 5.30 8.25
C ILE A 281 35.13 4.54 9.19
N GLN A 282 33.97 5.12 9.51
CA GLN A 282 32.93 4.39 10.21
C GLN A 282 32.24 3.46 9.20
N LEU A 283 32.77 2.24 9.07
CA LEU A 283 32.11 1.12 8.39
C LEU A 283 30.84 0.77 9.18
N THR A 284 29.75 1.51 8.94
CA THR A 284 28.44 1.22 9.52
C THR A 284 27.57 0.56 8.47
N GLY A 285 27.14 -0.68 8.74
CA GLY A 285 26.17 -1.40 7.91
C GLY A 285 26.73 -2.68 7.28
N VAL A 286 26.13 -3.82 7.64
CA VAL A 286 26.20 -5.04 6.80
C VAL A 286 25.17 -4.86 5.69
N SER A 287 25.54 -5.09 4.44
CA SER A 287 24.57 -5.07 3.33
C SER A 287 23.41 -6.02 3.64
N THR A 288 22.18 -5.50 3.58
CA THR A 288 20.96 -6.27 3.84
C THR A 288 20.85 -7.43 2.84
N ILE A 289 21.25 -7.22 1.58
CA ILE A 289 21.30 -8.24 0.54
C ILE A 289 22.34 -9.32 0.89
N ALA A 290 23.54 -8.93 1.28
CA ALA A 290 24.59 -9.88 1.61
C ALA A 290 24.21 -10.77 2.80
N GLU A 291 23.60 -10.18 3.84
CA GLU A 291 23.14 -10.92 5.01
C GLU A 291 21.96 -11.86 4.68
N ALA A 292 21.01 -11.41 3.86
CA ALA A 292 19.93 -12.27 3.38
C ALA A 292 20.48 -13.47 2.59
N LYS A 293 21.43 -13.26 1.67
CA LYS A 293 22.08 -14.33 0.90
C LYS A 293 22.84 -15.31 1.79
N ARG A 294 23.60 -14.80 2.77
CA ARG A 294 24.33 -15.64 3.74
C ARG A 294 23.38 -16.55 4.53
N ARG A 295 22.29 -16.00 5.08
CA ARG A 295 21.28 -16.77 5.83
C ARG A 295 20.58 -17.80 4.96
N PHE A 296 20.22 -17.40 3.74
CA PHE A 296 19.59 -18.31 2.79
C PHE A 296 20.51 -19.47 2.42
N GLU A 297 21.80 -19.23 2.18
CA GLU A 297 22.77 -20.30 1.87
C GLU A 297 22.91 -21.31 3.03
N LEU A 298 22.97 -20.82 4.27
CA LEU A 298 23.01 -21.68 5.46
C LEU A 298 21.76 -22.57 5.58
N TRP A 299 20.58 -21.99 5.32
CA TRP A 299 19.32 -22.71 5.31
C TRP A 299 19.22 -23.70 4.13
N GLN A 300 19.61 -23.27 2.93
CA GLN A 300 19.57 -24.07 1.69
C GLN A 300 20.46 -25.30 1.81
N THR A 301 21.69 -25.13 2.31
CA THR A 301 22.66 -26.22 2.48
C THR A 301 22.38 -27.12 3.68
N GLY A 302 21.43 -26.74 4.54
CA GLY A 302 21.12 -27.46 5.77
C GLY A 302 22.18 -27.33 6.87
N LYS A 303 23.21 -26.49 6.66
CA LYS A 303 24.22 -26.18 7.69
C LYS A 303 23.59 -25.54 8.93
N ASP A 304 22.61 -24.68 8.71
CA ASP A 304 21.80 -24.11 9.76
C ASP A 304 20.41 -23.75 9.22
N LYS A 305 19.42 -24.60 9.49
CA LYS A 305 18.02 -24.36 9.11
C LYS A 305 17.38 -23.20 9.90
N SER A 306 17.92 -22.86 11.08
CA SER A 306 17.41 -21.76 11.90
C SER A 306 17.90 -20.38 11.42
N ALA A 307 18.92 -20.34 10.55
CA ALA A 307 19.44 -19.11 9.95
C ALA A 307 18.36 -18.27 9.25
N VAL A 308 17.31 -18.92 8.72
CA VAL A 308 16.10 -18.27 8.20
C VAL A 308 14.97 -18.47 9.20
N HIS A 309 14.84 -17.52 10.14
CA HIS A 309 13.72 -17.48 11.07
C HIS A 309 12.38 -17.40 10.32
N THR A 310 11.33 -18.06 10.81
CA THR A 310 10.00 -18.13 10.17
C THR A 310 9.45 -16.74 9.82
N ASN A 311 9.55 -15.78 10.74
CA ASN A 311 9.09 -14.39 10.51
C ASN A 311 9.92 -13.61 9.47
N LEU A 312 11.11 -14.08 9.09
CA LEU A 312 11.95 -13.45 8.05
C LEU A 312 11.92 -14.19 6.72
N ARG A 313 11.24 -15.34 6.60
CA ARG A 313 11.20 -16.13 5.36
C ARG A 313 10.79 -15.29 4.15
N SER A 314 9.69 -14.53 4.26
CA SER A 314 9.22 -13.67 3.16
C SER A 314 10.22 -12.59 2.76
N ALA A 315 10.87 -11.94 3.72
CA ALA A 315 11.89 -10.94 3.45
C ALA A 315 13.11 -11.57 2.79
N ILE A 316 13.67 -12.64 3.38
CA ILE A 316 14.89 -13.29 2.89
C ILE A 316 14.65 -13.92 1.52
N PHE A 317 13.60 -14.72 1.34
CA PHE A 317 13.31 -15.36 0.06
C PHE A 317 13.07 -14.30 -1.02
N GLY A 318 12.26 -13.28 -0.73
CA GLY A 318 12.00 -12.20 -1.69
C GLY A 318 13.25 -11.43 -2.10
N ILE A 319 14.16 -11.13 -1.16
CA ILE A 319 15.44 -10.45 -1.45
C ILE A 319 16.34 -11.36 -2.29
N VAL A 320 16.49 -12.63 -1.87
CA VAL A 320 17.42 -13.56 -2.51
C VAL A 320 16.96 -13.94 -3.91
N ILE A 321 15.65 -14.09 -4.17
CA ILE A 321 15.13 -14.31 -5.52
C ILE A 321 15.31 -13.06 -6.40
N SER A 322 15.13 -11.85 -5.85
CA SER A 322 15.34 -10.59 -6.58
C SER A 322 16.81 -10.42 -7.03
N GLU A 323 17.76 -10.85 -6.20
CA GLU A 323 19.19 -10.63 -6.42
C GLU A 323 19.98 -11.91 -6.78
N GLY A 324 19.29 -13.04 -6.94
CA GLY A 324 19.84 -14.36 -7.22
C GLY A 324 19.53 -14.85 -8.63
N GLY A 325 19.74 -16.14 -8.87
CA GLY A 325 19.46 -16.76 -10.16
C GLY A 325 18.73 -18.10 -10.00
N GLN A 326 18.92 -18.99 -10.99
CA GLN A 326 18.25 -20.29 -11.07
C GLN A 326 18.38 -21.12 -9.77
N LYS A 327 19.58 -21.14 -9.16
CA LYS A 327 19.85 -21.95 -7.96
C LYS A 327 18.95 -21.56 -6.78
N GLU A 328 18.85 -20.26 -6.50
CA GLU A 328 18.02 -19.75 -5.42
C GLU A 328 16.53 -19.95 -5.73
N TYR A 329 16.14 -19.71 -6.98
CA TYR A 329 14.79 -19.92 -7.49
C TYR A 329 14.32 -21.36 -7.30
N ASP A 330 15.11 -22.34 -7.75
CA ASP A 330 14.78 -23.76 -7.63
C ASP A 330 14.62 -24.18 -6.17
N SER A 331 15.41 -23.61 -5.26
CA SER A 331 15.34 -23.94 -3.84
C SER A 331 14.06 -23.41 -3.18
N VAL A 332 13.59 -22.22 -3.56
CA VAL A 332 12.30 -21.70 -3.07
C VAL A 332 11.14 -22.45 -3.70
N LYS A 333 11.25 -22.84 -4.98
CA LYS A 333 10.24 -23.66 -5.66
C LYS A 333 10.12 -25.05 -5.03
N GLU A 334 11.24 -25.66 -4.63
CA GLU A 334 11.26 -26.93 -3.91
C GLU A 334 10.67 -26.81 -2.49
N GLU A 335 10.94 -25.72 -1.77
CA GLU A 335 10.28 -25.45 -0.47
C GLU A 335 8.76 -25.36 -0.63
N TYR A 336 8.24 -24.74 -1.70
CA TYR A 336 6.80 -24.72 -1.97
C TYR A 336 6.22 -26.14 -2.11
N ILE A 337 6.93 -27.00 -2.85
CA ILE A 337 6.48 -28.36 -3.14
C ILE A 337 6.50 -29.23 -1.87
N SER A 338 7.51 -29.04 -1.02
CA SER A 338 7.75 -29.87 0.16
C SER A 338 7.04 -29.40 1.43
N THR A 339 6.68 -28.12 1.52
CA THR A 339 6.07 -27.57 2.74
C THR A 339 4.57 -27.87 2.85
N ASP A 340 4.13 -28.27 4.04
CA ASP A 340 2.72 -28.44 4.39
C ASP A 340 2.11 -27.14 4.96
N SER A 341 2.93 -26.12 5.22
CA SER A 341 2.50 -24.84 5.80
C SER A 341 1.85 -23.97 4.72
N VAL A 342 0.58 -23.60 4.96
CA VAL A 342 -0.20 -22.75 4.03
C VAL A 342 0.47 -21.40 3.85
N ASP A 343 0.89 -20.76 4.94
CA ASP A 343 1.65 -19.50 4.90
C ASP A 343 3.01 -19.67 4.20
N GLY A 344 3.66 -20.82 4.37
CA GLY A 344 4.91 -21.17 3.69
C GLY A 344 4.74 -21.22 2.16
N LYS A 345 3.64 -21.79 1.68
CA LYS A 345 3.30 -21.83 0.24
C LYS A 345 3.08 -20.43 -0.32
N GLU A 346 2.29 -19.60 0.36
CA GLU A 346 2.05 -18.21 -0.05
C GLU A 346 3.35 -17.40 -0.08
N ILE A 347 4.21 -17.56 0.93
CA ILE A 347 5.53 -16.92 1.00
C ILE A 347 6.39 -17.31 -0.21
N CYS A 348 6.42 -18.59 -0.57
CA CYS A 348 7.20 -19.06 -1.70
C CYS A 348 6.67 -18.50 -3.03
N LEU A 349 5.34 -18.51 -3.26
CA LEU A 349 4.75 -17.90 -4.45
C LEU A 349 5.09 -16.41 -4.53
N ALA A 350 4.93 -15.66 -3.44
CA ALA A 350 5.26 -14.25 -3.40
C ALA A 350 6.75 -13.97 -3.68
N ALA A 351 7.64 -14.84 -3.21
CA ALA A 351 9.08 -14.73 -3.44
C ALA A 351 9.48 -15.08 -4.89
N LEU A 352 8.94 -16.14 -5.48
CA LEU A 352 9.26 -16.56 -6.85
C LEU A 352 8.95 -15.45 -7.87
N GLY A 353 7.86 -14.70 -7.68
CA GLY A 353 7.51 -13.55 -8.52
C GLY A 353 8.48 -12.35 -8.43
N ARG A 354 9.47 -12.39 -7.53
CA ARG A 354 10.52 -11.35 -7.42
C ARG A 354 11.66 -11.53 -8.41
N THR A 355 11.71 -12.63 -9.16
CA THR A 355 12.75 -12.87 -10.16
C THR A 355 12.76 -11.75 -11.21
N LYS A 356 13.95 -11.45 -11.73
CA LYS A 356 14.15 -10.48 -12.83
C LYS A 356 14.41 -11.18 -14.16
N ASP A 357 14.54 -12.52 -14.16
CA ASP A 357 14.83 -13.33 -15.33
C ASP A 357 13.53 -13.74 -16.04
N ALA A 358 13.40 -13.40 -17.32
CA ALA A 358 12.20 -13.66 -18.10
C ALA A 358 11.90 -15.17 -18.27
N ALA A 359 12.92 -16.02 -18.36
CA ALA A 359 12.73 -17.47 -18.44
C ALA A 359 12.18 -18.02 -17.12
N LEU A 360 12.66 -17.52 -15.98
CA LEU A 360 12.13 -17.88 -14.66
C LEU A 360 10.70 -17.36 -14.44
N VAL A 361 10.34 -16.21 -15.00
CA VAL A 361 8.95 -15.73 -14.98
C VAL A 361 8.04 -16.67 -15.76
N LYS A 362 8.47 -17.14 -16.93
CA LYS A 362 7.72 -18.12 -17.70
C LYS A 362 7.53 -19.42 -16.91
N ASP A 363 8.62 -19.98 -16.36
CA ASP A 363 8.56 -21.19 -15.54
C ASP A 363 7.69 -20.99 -14.29
N TYR A 364 7.70 -19.80 -13.68
CA TYR A 364 6.85 -19.47 -12.54
C TYR A 364 5.36 -19.49 -12.91
N LEU A 365 5.00 -18.91 -14.05
CA LEU A 365 3.62 -18.88 -14.53
C LEU A 365 3.15 -20.29 -14.94
N ASP A 366 3.98 -21.05 -15.65
CA ASP A 366 3.69 -22.45 -15.99
C ASP A 366 3.49 -23.30 -14.73
N PHE A 367 4.30 -23.06 -13.69
CA PHE A 367 4.14 -23.71 -12.39
C PHE A 367 2.85 -23.28 -11.67
N ALA A 368 2.55 -21.98 -11.61
CA ALA A 368 1.32 -21.46 -11.00
C ALA A 368 0.05 -22.00 -11.66
N PHE A 369 0.09 -22.24 -12.98
CA PHE A 369 -0.99 -22.83 -13.76
C PHE A 369 -0.87 -24.36 -13.93
N SER A 370 0.00 -25.04 -13.18
CA SER A 370 0.09 -26.50 -13.09
C SER A 370 -0.83 -27.09 -12.02
N ASP A 371 -1.01 -28.40 -11.99
CA ASP A 371 -1.78 -29.13 -10.96
C ASP A 371 -1.15 -29.04 -9.55
N LYS A 372 0.11 -28.60 -9.45
CA LYS A 372 0.84 -28.48 -8.17
C LYS A 372 0.40 -27.31 -7.31
N VAL A 373 -0.18 -26.27 -7.91
CA VAL A 373 -0.62 -25.05 -7.21
C VAL A 373 -2.14 -25.09 -7.08
N ALA A 374 -2.67 -24.96 -5.86
CA ALA A 374 -4.11 -24.94 -5.66
C ALA A 374 -4.75 -23.73 -6.35
N ILE A 375 -5.93 -23.90 -6.96
CA ILE A 375 -6.61 -22.82 -7.70
C ILE A 375 -6.77 -21.56 -6.84
N GLN A 376 -7.07 -21.72 -5.54
CA GLN A 376 -7.23 -20.62 -4.60
C GLN A 376 -5.98 -19.75 -4.43
N ASP A 377 -4.78 -20.27 -4.72
CA ASP A 377 -3.51 -19.58 -4.55
C ASP A 377 -2.98 -18.95 -5.84
N VAL A 378 -3.60 -19.23 -7.00
CA VAL A 378 -3.09 -18.79 -8.31
C VAL A 378 -3.00 -17.25 -8.39
N HIS A 379 -3.93 -16.53 -7.77
CA HIS A 379 -3.92 -15.06 -7.72
C HIS A 379 -2.69 -14.46 -7.03
N SER A 380 -2.01 -15.22 -6.15
CA SER A 380 -0.75 -14.80 -5.53
C SER A 380 0.36 -14.61 -6.56
N SER A 381 0.33 -15.34 -7.67
CA SER A 381 1.28 -15.18 -8.78
C SER A 381 1.07 -13.89 -9.57
N ALA A 382 -0.19 -13.55 -9.84
CA ALA A 382 -0.53 -12.27 -10.46
C ALA A 382 -0.12 -11.10 -9.57
N LEU A 383 -0.42 -11.18 -8.27
CA LEU A 383 -0.04 -10.16 -7.30
C LEU A 383 1.47 -9.93 -7.25
N SER A 384 2.25 -11.01 -7.16
CA SER A 384 3.70 -10.93 -6.98
C SER A 384 4.39 -10.36 -8.24
N LEU A 385 3.99 -10.82 -9.43
CA LEU A 385 4.51 -10.31 -10.71
C LEU A 385 4.05 -8.88 -10.99
N ALA A 386 2.80 -8.53 -10.67
CA ALA A 386 2.33 -7.15 -10.79
C ALA A 386 3.14 -6.20 -9.90
N ALA A 387 3.49 -6.60 -8.69
CA ALA A 387 4.36 -5.81 -7.81
C ALA A 387 5.79 -5.66 -8.37
N ASN A 388 6.24 -6.57 -9.23
CA ASN A 388 7.57 -6.55 -9.82
C ASN A 388 7.63 -5.73 -11.12
N SER A 389 7.95 -4.45 -10.99
CA SER A 389 8.05 -3.49 -12.09
C SER A 389 8.96 -3.90 -13.25
N LYS A 390 10.00 -4.71 -13.00
CA LYS A 390 10.92 -5.15 -14.06
C LYS A 390 10.30 -6.19 -14.98
N VAL A 391 9.33 -6.98 -14.51
CA VAL A 391 8.79 -8.12 -15.26
C VAL A 391 7.26 -8.16 -15.33
N ARG A 392 6.53 -7.21 -14.71
CA ARG A 392 5.04 -7.21 -14.74
C ARG A 392 4.45 -7.25 -16.15
N HIS A 393 5.14 -6.69 -17.13
CA HIS A 393 4.71 -6.76 -18.53
C HIS A 393 4.70 -8.21 -19.05
N LEU A 394 5.58 -9.10 -18.55
CA LEU A 394 5.60 -10.52 -18.92
C LEU A 394 4.38 -11.28 -18.40
N LEU A 395 3.81 -10.90 -17.25
CA LEU A 395 2.52 -11.44 -16.80
C LEU A 395 1.43 -11.12 -17.83
N TRP A 396 1.38 -9.87 -18.30
CA TRP A 396 0.41 -9.46 -19.30
C TRP A 396 0.60 -10.18 -20.64
N GLU A 397 1.84 -10.29 -21.12
CA GLU A 397 2.15 -11.06 -22.33
C GLU A 397 1.78 -12.54 -22.18
N TYR A 398 2.00 -13.14 -21.02
CA TYR A 398 1.57 -14.51 -20.75
C TYR A 398 0.05 -14.65 -20.81
N MET A 399 -0.70 -13.73 -20.18
CA MET A 399 -2.16 -13.74 -20.22
C MET A 399 -2.69 -13.64 -21.64
N LYS A 400 -2.14 -12.73 -22.47
CA LYS A 400 -2.53 -12.60 -23.88
C LYS A 400 -2.29 -13.89 -24.67
N ASN A 401 -1.11 -14.47 -24.50
CA ASN A 401 -0.68 -15.65 -25.27
C ASN A 401 -1.31 -16.96 -24.82
N ASN A 402 -1.80 -17.04 -23.57
CA ASN A 402 -2.31 -18.28 -22.97
C ASN A 402 -3.74 -18.11 -22.41
N TRP A 403 -4.52 -17.19 -22.96
CA TRP A 403 -5.81 -16.81 -22.38
C TRP A 403 -6.76 -18.00 -22.19
N SER A 404 -6.84 -18.90 -23.17
CA SER A 404 -7.69 -20.10 -23.07
C SER A 404 -7.34 -20.97 -21.86
N THR A 405 -6.05 -21.07 -21.52
CA THR A 405 -5.58 -21.81 -20.33
C THR A 405 -5.90 -21.05 -19.05
N VAL A 406 -5.68 -19.74 -19.06
CA VAL A 406 -5.97 -18.87 -17.91
C VAL A 406 -7.46 -18.90 -17.57
N GLU A 407 -8.31 -18.64 -18.55
CA GLU A 407 -9.77 -18.63 -18.45
C GLU A 407 -10.31 -20.02 -18.11
N GLY A 408 -9.85 -21.07 -18.81
CA GLY A 408 -10.28 -22.44 -18.58
C GLY A 408 -10.01 -22.90 -17.14
N ARG A 409 -8.89 -22.48 -16.54
CA ARG A 409 -8.56 -22.82 -15.15
C ARG A 409 -9.33 -21.94 -14.15
N LEU A 410 -9.34 -20.62 -14.35
CA LEU A 410 -9.84 -19.68 -13.34
C LEU A 410 -11.37 -19.57 -13.33
N SER A 411 -12.06 -19.89 -14.42
CA SER A 411 -13.53 -19.94 -14.49
C SER A 411 -14.16 -20.94 -13.50
N ALA A 412 -13.39 -21.91 -12.99
CA ALA A 412 -13.83 -22.78 -11.90
C ALA A 412 -13.97 -22.07 -10.55
N ASN A 413 -13.41 -20.86 -10.39
CA ASN A 413 -13.51 -20.03 -9.19
C ASN A 413 -13.48 -18.53 -9.54
N ASN A 414 -14.66 -17.96 -9.77
CA ASN A 414 -14.81 -16.55 -10.18
C ASN A 414 -14.19 -15.55 -9.19
N VAL A 415 -14.16 -15.85 -7.88
CA VAL A 415 -13.52 -14.99 -6.88
C VAL A 415 -12.01 -14.90 -7.11
N VAL A 416 -11.36 -16.04 -7.39
CA VAL A 416 -9.94 -16.07 -7.73
C VAL A 416 -9.70 -15.41 -9.09
N PHE A 417 -10.61 -15.62 -10.05
CA PHE A 417 -10.49 -15.04 -11.38
C PHE A 417 -10.51 -13.50 -11.33
N GLU A 418 -11.50 -12.93 -10.64
CA GLU A 418 -11.58 -11.49 -10.35
C GLU A 418 -10.28 -10.97 -9.75
N ARG A 419 -9.79 -11.62 -8.69
CA ARG A 419 -8.58 -11.21 -7.98
C ARG A 419 -7.35 -11.28 -8.88
N PHE A 420 -7.22 -12.35 -9.67
CA PHE A 420 -6.10 -12.54 -10.59
C PHE A 420 -6.04 -11.39 -11.60
N VAL A 421 -7.17 -11.05 -12.24
CA VAL A 421 -7.26 -9.95 -13.19
C VAL A 421 -7.00 -8.60 -12.51
N ARG A 422 -7.72 -8.29 -11.43
CA ARG A 422 -7.60 -7.02 -10.72
C ARG A 422 -6.19 -6.79 -10.20
N MET A 423 -5.63 -7.76 -9.48
CA MET A 423 -4.33 -7.63 -8.82
C MET A 423 -3.17 -7.73 -9.81
N GLY A 424 -3.33 -8.51 -10.89
CA GLY A 424 -2.33 -8.68 -11.94
C GLY A 424 -2.13 -7.43 -12.80
N LEU A 425 -3.21 -6.70 -13.11
CA LEU A 425 -3.19 -5.65 -14.13
C LEU A 425 -3.23 -4.22 -13.57
N SER A 426 -3.50 -4.01 -12.28
CA SER A 426 -3.68 -2.65 -11.73
C SER A 426 -2.40 -1.79 -11.60
N LYS A 427 -1.20 -2.35 -11.86
CA LYS A 427 0.07 -1.67 -11.55
C LYS A 427 0.72 -0.96 -12.75
N PHE A 428 0.11 -0.95 -13.93
CA PHE A 428 0.62 -0.13 -15.05
C PHE A 428 0.41 1.37 -14.80
N ALA A 429 1.26 2.19 -15.42
CA ALA A 429 1.32 3.64 -15.23
C ALA A 429 1.52 4.36 -16.56
N ASP A 430 1.00 3.80 -17.65
CA ASP A 430 1.01 4.41 -18.98
C ASP A 430 -0.28 4.09 -19.74
N HIS A 431 -0.71 5.04 -20.56
CA HIS A 431 -1.96 4.95 -21.30
C HIS A 431 -1.98 3.78 -22.28
N LYS A 432 -0.84 3.49 -22.92
CA LYS A 432 -0.70 2.43 -23.91
C LYS A 432 -1.04 1.05 -23.33
N SER A 433 -0.51 0.70 -22.16
CA SER A 433 -0.87 -0.55 -21.49
C SER A 433 -2.35 -0.61 -21.13
N GLY A 434 -2.94 0.50 -20.68
CA GLY A 434 -4.37 0.57 -20.38
C GLY A 434 -5.26 0.32 -21.60
N GLU A 435 -4.91 0.93 -22.73
CA GLU A 435 -5.60 0.75 -24.03
C GLU A 435 -5.44 -0.68 -24.58
N ASP A 436 -4.24 -1.27 -24.48
CA ASP A 436 -3.97 -2.65 -24.90
C ASP A 436 -4.79 -3.65 -24.08
N ILE A 437 -4.86 -3.47 -22.75
CA ILE A 437 -5.68 -4.29 -21.85
C ILE A 437 -7.16 -4.14 -22.19
N ALA A 438 -7.67 -2.91 -22.33
CA ALA A 438 -9.08 -2.69 -22.66
C ALA A 438 -9.46 -3.34 -24.00
N SER A 439 -8.61 -3.17 -25.02
CA SER A 439 -8.82 -3.75 -26.36
C SER A 439 -8.84 -5.28 -26.32
N PHE A 440 -7.98 -5.90 -25.53
CA PHE A 440 -7.93 -7.36 -25.41
C PHE A 440 -9.22 -7.97 -24.83
N PHE A 441 -9.87 -7.27 -23.90
CA PHE A 441 -11.07 -7.76 -23.22
C PHE A 441 -12.39 -7.34 -23.88
N GLN A 442 -12.37 -6.44 -24.87
CA GLN A 442 -13.58 -5.85 -25.45
C GLN A 442 -14.56 -6.89 -26.03
N ASP A 443 -14.05 -8.02 -26.56
CA ASP A 443 -14.82 -9.06 -27.24
C ASP A 443 -14.95 -10.35 -26.41
N LYS A 444 -14.62 -10.30 -25.11
CA LYS A 444 -14.64 -11.46 -24.20
C LYS A 444 -15.85 -11.44 -23.28
N ASP A 445 -16.26 -12.61 -22.81
CA ASP A 445 -17.15 -12.69 -21.65
C ASP A 445 -16.38 -12.28 -20.40
N THR A 446 -16.77 -11.15 -19.82
CA THR A 446 -16.13 -10.55 -18.65
C THR A 446 -17.02 -10.63 -17.42
N SER A 447 -18.16 -11.32 -17.47
CA SER A 447 -19.17 -11.33 -16.39
C SER A 447 -18.60 -11.73 -15.01
N ALA A 448 -17.52 -12.51 -14.97
CA ALA A 448 -16.85 -12.91 -13.73
C ALA A 448 -15.88 -11.87 -13.14
N TYR A 449 -15.48 -10.86 -13.90
CA TYR A 449 -14.40 -9.92 -13.54
C TYR A 449 -14.54 -8.53 -14.21
N ASP A 450 -15.75 -8.14 -14.62
CA ASP A 450 -16.05 -6.86 -15.28
C ASP A 450 -15.69 -5.68 -14.37
N ARG A 451 -16.08 -5.73 -13.10
CA ARG A 451 -15.73 -4.75 -12.09
C ARG A 451 -14.22 -4.64 -11.88
N ALA A 452 -13.49 -5.76 -11.95
CA ALA A 452 -12.04 -5.75 -11.89
C ALA A 452 -11.43 -4.95 -13.05
N LEU A 453 -11.95 -5.10 -14.27
CA LEU A 453 -11.47 -4.37 -15.44
C LEU A 453 -11.72 -2.86 -15.32
N VAL A 454 -12.86 -2.45 -14.76
CA VAL A 454 -13.12 -1.03 -14.48
C VAL A 454 -12.10 -0.48 -13.46
N ILE A 455 -11.85 -1.20 -12.36
CA ILE A 455 -10.85 -0.82 -11.35
C ILE A 455 -9.45 -0.75 -11.98
N VAL A 456 -9.08 -1.73 -12.79
CA VAL A 456 -7.79 -1.76 -13.50
C VAL A 456 -7.65 -0.53 -14.40
N SER A 457 -8.65 -0.25 -15.24
CA SER A 457 -8.64 0.89 -16.16
C SER A 457 -8.51 2.22 -15.41
N ASP A 458 -9.32 2.43 -14.37
CA ASP A 458 -9.28 3.63 -13.54
C ASP A 458 -7.92 3.79 -12.84
N THR A 459 -7.36 2.69 -12.33
CA THR A 459 -6.08 2.70 -11.63
C THR A 459 -4.93 3.02 -12.58
N ILE A 460 -4.88 2.39 -13.76
CA ILE A 460 -3.84 2.65 -14.77
C ILE A 460 -3.92 4.10 -15.24
N ARG A 461 -5.12 4.61 -15.53
CA ARG A 461 -5.33 6.00 -15.93
C ARG A 461 -4.86 6.97 -14.86
N THR A 462 -5.17 6.68 -13.59
CA THR A 462 -4.75 7.50 -12.44
C THR A 462 -3.23 7.52 -12.32
N ASN A 463 -2.59 6.35 -12.41
CA ASN A 463 -1.13 6.24 -12.34
C ASN A 463 -0.43 6.93 -13.53
N ALA A 464 -0.97 6.81 -14.74
CA ALA A 464 -0.42 7.44 -15.93
C ALA A 464 -0.45 8.97 -15.81
N ARG A 465 -1.61 9.55 -15.45
CA ARG A 465 -1.74 10.99 -15.21
C ARG A 465 -0.85 11.47 -14.08
N TYR A 466 -0.77 10.71 -12.99
CA TYR A 466 0.10 11.03 -11.87
C TYR A 466 1.56 11.08 -12.30
N LYS A 467 2.01 10.08 -13.07
CA LYS A 467 3.36 10.02 -13.62
C LYS A 467 3.65 11.23 -14.52
N GLU A 468 2.78 11.51 -15.48
CA GLU A 468 2.94 12.62 -16.43
C GLU A 468 3.05 13.99 -15.75
N ARG A 469 2.26 14.19 -14.68
CA ARG A 469 2.24 15.45 -13.93
C ARG A 469 3.45 15.63 -13.03
N ASP A 470 3.86 14.59 -12.31
CA ASP A 470 4.81 14.72 -11.19
C ASP A 470 6.23 14.25 -11.50
N GLU A 471 6.48 13.44 -12.54
CA GLU A 471 7.79 12.77 -12.72
C GLU A 471 8.97 13.76 -12.75
N LYS A 472 8.82 14.88 -13.48
CA LYS A 472 9.84 15.93 -13.55
C LYS A 472 10.04 16.62 -12.20
N LEU A 473 8.95 16.98 -11.53
CA LEU A 473 8.99 17.68 -10.23
C LEU A 473 9.60 16.79 -9.13
N VAL A 474 9.31 15.49 -9.18
CA VAL A 474 9.89 14.50 -8.29
C VAL A 474 11.40 14.39 -8.51
N LEU A 475 11.85 14.35 -9.78
CA LEU A 475 13.28 14.33 -10.09
C LEU A 475 13.99 15.57 -9.56
N GLU A 476 13.44 16.76 -9.80
CA GLU A 476 13.99 18.04 -9.33
C GLU A 476 14.11 18.08 -7.80
N TRP A 477 13.06 17.62 -7.09
CA TRP A 477 13.09 17.53 -5.64
C TRP A 477 14.16 16.55 -5.15
N LEU A 478 14.24 15.35 -5.75
CA LEU A 478 15.22 14.34 -5.39
C LEU A 478 16.67 14.82 -5.62
N GLN A 479 16.92 15.55 -6.71
CA GLN A 479 18.22 16.18 -6.98
C GLN A 479 18.55 17.25 -5.93
N ALA A 480 17.60 18.13 -5.61
CA ALA A 480 17.79 19.19 -4.63
C ALA A 480 18.10 18.67 -3.22
N HIS A 481 17.61 17.46 -2.88
CA HIS A 481 17.81 16.82 -1.58
C HIS A 481 18.93 15.76 -1.60
N GLY A 482 19.68 15.65 -2.70
CA GLY A 482 20.87 14.79 -2.80
C GLY A 482 20.57 13.29 -3.00
N TYR A 483 19.36 12.93 -3.41
CA TYR A 483 18.97 11.55 -3.70
C TYR A 483 19.28 11.11 -5.14
N ALA A 484 19.42 12.06 -6.07
CA ALA A 484 19.67 11.81 -7.50
C ALA A 484 21.03 12.34 -7.96
#